data_AF-A0A1A9QCQ8-F1
#
_entry.id   AF-A0A1A9QCQ8-F1
#
_cell.length_a   1.000
_cell.length_b   1.000
_cell.length_c   1.000
_cell.angle_alpha   90.00
_cell.angle_beta   90.00
_cell.angle_gamma   90.00
#
_symmetry.space_group_name_H-M   'P 1'
#
loop_
_entity.id
_entity.type
_entity.pdbx_description
1 polymer ?
#
loop_
_entity_poly.entity_id
_entity_poly.type
_entity_poly.pdbx_seq_one_letter_code
_entity_poly.pdbx_strand_id
1 'polypeptide(L)'
;MINKLWLVLGTMVASAWAGVGGYYLFHQPSSKEKTIDQWLDVATRGKKITKSNKGVAAAVQKWKNYIAESTNIFGVSDWSTSKNTQETVPNTFVDACDTQLTIKVENKLDQKYKNYITYCTTA
;
A
#
# COMPACT_ATOMS: atom_id res chain seq x y z
N MET A 1 -42.46 -13.90 -6.55
CA MET A 1 -41.28 -14.78 -6.42
C MET A 1 -40.77 -15.10 -7.82
N ILE A 2 -39.45 -14.99 -7.98
CA ILE A 2 -38.60 -15.42 -9.12
C ILE A 2 -38.80 -14.62 -10.42
N ASN A 3 -37.80 -13.80 -10.75
CA ASN A 3 -37.51 -13.51 -12.16
C ASN A 3 -36.01 -13.68 -12.42
N LYS A 4 -35.68 -14.71 -13.20
CA LYS A 4 -34.32 -15.04 -13.66
C LYS A 4 -33.96 -14.07 -14.78
N LEU A 5 -32.97 -13.21 -14.56
CA LEU A 5 -32.46 -12.31 -15.61
C LEU A 5 -31.37 -13.04 -16.40
N TRP A 6 -31.64 -13.23 -17.69
CA TRP A 6 -30.78 -13.90 -18.65
C TRP A 6 -29.55 -13.05 -18.99
N LEU A 7 -28.37 -13.68 -18.94
CA LEU A 7 -27.15 -13.21 -19.59
C LEU A 7 -27.36 -13.25 -21.12
N VAL A 8 -27.51 -12.08 -21.74
CA VAL A 8 -27.47 -11.97 -23.20
C VAL A 8 -26.03 -11.65 -23.61
N LEU A 9 -25.37 -12.67 -24.17
CA LEU A 9 -24.19 -12.51 -25.01
C LEU A 9 -24.64 -11.81 -26.30
N GLY A 10 -24.46 -10.49 -26.35
CA GLY A 10 -24.68 -9.68 -27.54
C GLY A 10 -23.47 -9.76 -28.46
N THR A 11 -23.67 -10.37 -29.62
CA THR A 11 -22.72 -10.56 -30.72
C THR A 11 -22.28 -9.22 -31.35
N MET A 12 -20.99 -9.16 -31.72
CA MET A 12 -20.41 -8.03 -32.46
C MET A 12 -20.66 -8.25 -33.95
N VAL A 13 -21.43 -7.37 -34.60
CA VAL A 13 -21.46 -7.27 -36.08
C VAL A 13 -21.50 -5.79 -36.47
N ALA A 14 -20.60 -5.44 -37.39
CA ALA A 14 -20.23 -4.12 -37.84
C ALA A 14 -21.31 -3.37 -38.63
N SER A 15 -21.26 -2.03 -38.62
CA SER A 15 -21.52 -1.21 -39.80
C SER A 15 -21.10 0.23 -39.56
N ALA A 16 -20.52 0.86 -40.58
CA ALA A 16 -20.00 2.20 -40.57
C ALA A 16 -21.11 3.24 -40.36
N TRP A 17 -21.08 3.95 -39.23
CA TRP A 17 -21.79 5.21 -39.06
C TRP A 17 -20.73 6.28 -38.80
N ALA A 18 -20.50 7.12 -39.82
CA ALA A 18 -19.76 8.36 -39.67
C ALA A 18 -20.59 9.30 -38.77
N GLY A 19 -20.39 9.17 -37.46
CA GLY A 19 -20.99 10.01 -36.44
C GLY A 19 -19.88 10.58 -35.58
N VAL A 20 -19.83 11.91 -35.47
CA VAL A 20 -19.00 12.65 -34.52
C VAL A 20 -19.41 12.23 -33.11
N GLY A 21 -18.81 11.17 -32.58
CA GLY A 21 -19.23 10.61 -31.29
C GLY A 21 -18.39 9.45 -30.76
N GLY A 22 -17.23 9.17 -31.35
CA GLY A 22 -16.42 7.99 -31.03
C GLY A 22 -15.27 8.21 -30.03
N TYR A 23 -15.09 9.39 -29.46
CA TYR A 23 -13.92 9.66 -28.60
C TYR A 23 -14.06 9.20 -27.14
N TYR A 24 -15.27 8.83 -26.71
CA TYR A 24 -15.55 8.51 -25.31
C TYR A 24 -15.50 7.01 -24.94
N LEU A 25 -15.25 6.12 -25.90
CA LEU A 25 -15.31 4.67 -25.64
C LEU A 25 -13.97 4.01 -25.27
N PHE A 26 -12.86 4.75 -25.18
CA PHE A 26 -11.53 4.15 -24.87
C PHE A 26 -10.68 4.89 -23.83
N HIS A 27 -11.27 5.70 -22.95
CA HIS A 27 -10.56 6.27 -21.80
C HIS A 27 -11.10 5.75 -20.48
N GLN A 28 -10.92 4.45 -20.24
CA GLN A 28 -11.01 3.89 -18.90
C GLN A 28 -9.57 3.84 -18.35
N PRO A 29 -9.11 4.78 -17.50
CA PRO A 29 -7.80 4.65 -16.86
C PRO A 29 -7.89 3.47 -15.90
N SER A 30 -7.49 2.29 -16.36
CA SER A 30 -7.55 1.03 -15.62
C SER A 30 -6.41 0.87 -14.61
N SER A 31 -5.93 1.96 -14.00
CA SER A 31 -5.04 1.84 -12.86
C SER A 31 -5.91 1.55 -11.64
N LYS A 32 -6.07 0.27 -11.30
CA LYS A 32 -6.71 -0.21 -10.07
C LYS A 32 -5.82 0.02 -8.83
N GLU A 33 -4.88 0.95 -8.92
CA GLU A 33 -3.99 1.27 -7.82
C GLU A 33 -4.77 1.88 -6.66
N LYS A 34 -4.52 1.36 -5.46
CA LYS A 34 -5.01 1.92 -4.21
C LYS A 34 -3.82 2.25 -3.33
N THR A 35 -4.00 3.13 -2.36
CA THR A 35 -2.94 3.39 -1.38
C THR A 35 -2.70 2.15 -0.50
N ILE A 36 -1.50 2.03 0.07
CA ILE A 36 -1.20 0.94 1.00
C ILE A 36 -2.23 0.92 2.14
N ASP A 37 -2.61 2.08 2.70
CA ASP A 37 -3.65 2.18 3.74
C ASP A 37 -4.98 1.52 3.33
N GLN A 38 -5.43 1.77 2.09
CA GLN A 38 -6.67 1.21 1.57
C GLN A 38 -6.63 -0.32 1.38
N TRP A 39 -5.43 -0.90 1.30
CA TRP A 39 -5.25 -2.35 1.23
C TRP A 39 -5.20 -3.02 2.62
N LEU A 40 -4.99 -2.26 3.70
CA LEU A 40 -4.88 -2.81 5.05
C LEU A 40 -6.24 -3.22 5.61
N ASP A 41 -6.31 -4.45 6.11
CA ASP A 41 -7.43 -4.85 6.97
C ASP A 41 -7.38 -4.13 8.33
N VAL A 42 -8.50 -4.20 9.06
CA VAL A 42 -8.67 -3.51 10.35
C VAL A 42 -7.67 -4.02 11.39
N ALA A 43 -7.36 -5.32 11.39
CA ALA A 43 -6.42 -5.92 12.33
C ALA A 43 -5.00 -5.39 12.11
N THR A 44 -4.58 -5.28 10.86
CA THR A 44 -3.27 -4.76 10.46
C THR A 44 -3.15 -3.28 10.79
N ARG A 45 -4.20 -2.48 10.56
CA ARG A 45 -4.23 -1.08 10.97
C ARG A 45 -4.07 -0.91 12.49
N GLY A 46 -4.69 -1.79 13.28
CA GLY A 46 -4.54 -1.83 14.73
C GLY A 46 -3.13 -2.20 15.22
N LYS A 47 -2.32 -2.84 14.37
CA LYS A 47 -0.93 -3.23 14.66
C LYS A 47 0.11 -2.26 14.09
N LYS A 48 -0.31 -1.10 13.55
CA LYS A 48 0.64 -0.11 13.03
C LYS A 48 1.56 0.40 14.13
N ILE A 49 2.84 0.58 13.82
CA ILE A 49 3.78 1.28 14.69
C ILE A 49 3.43 2.78 14.67
N THR A 50 3.21 3.35 15.85
CA THR A 50 2.88 4.76 16.06
C THR A 50 3.82 5.35 17.11
N LYS A 51 3.80 6.68 17.25
CA LYS A 51 4.60 7.37 18.28
C LYS A 51 4.27 6.91 19.71
N SER A 52 3.06 6.39 19.94
CA SER A 52 2.61 5.91 21.25
C SER A 52 3.06 4.48 21.58
N ASN A 53 3.27 3.62 20.59
CA ASN A 53 3.67 2.22 20.80
C ASN A 53 5.09 1.88 20.33
N LYS A 54 5.84 2.84 19.78
CA LYS A 54 7.21 2.61 19.27
C LYS A 54 8.22 2.04 20.29
N GLY A 55 7.92 2.12 21.59
CA GLY A 55 8.75 1.56 22.65
C GLY A 55 8.47 0.09 22.99
N VAL A 56 7.44 -0.54 22.40
CA VAL A 56 7.14 -1.95 22.66
C VAL A 56 8.17 -2.85 21.97
N ALA A 57 8.48 -4.00 22.58
CA ALA A 57 9.49 -4.93 22.09
C ALA A 57 9.30 -5.32 20.61
N ALA A 58 8.05 -5.50 20.17
CA ALA A 58 7.75 -5.80 18.77
C ALA A 58 8.16 -4.66 17.82
N ALA A 59 7.90 -3.40 18.17
CA ALA A 59 8.30 -2.25 17.34
C ALA A 59 9.83 -2.10 17.30
N VAL A 60 10.49 -2.28 18.44
CA VAL A 60 11.96 -2.30 18.53
C VAL A 60 12.54 -3.39 17.64
N GLN A 61 11.96 -4.60 17.64
CA GLN A 61 12.41 -5.69 16.78
C GLN A 61 12.24 -5.35 15.29
N LYS A 62 11.13 -4.74 14.88
CA LYS A 62 10.95 -4.32 13.49
C LYS A 62 11.97 -3.29 13.06
N TRP A 63 12.31 -2.34 13.93
CA TRP A 63 13.36 -1.36 13.68
C TRP A 63 14.74 -2.02 13.52
N LYS A 64 15.08 -2.97 14.39
CA LYS A 64 16.31 -3.77 14.27
C LYS A 64 16.40 -4.50 12.93
N ASN A 65 15.31 -5.16 12.52
CA ASN A 65 15.27 -5.86 11.24
C ASN A 65 15.40 -4.88 10.06
N TYR A 66 14.73 -3.74 10.13
CA TYR A 66 14.87 -2.70 9.11
C TYR A 66 16.32 -2.22 8.98
N ILE A 67 17.03 -2.00 10.09
CA ILE A 67 18.46 -1.65 10.06
C ILE A 67 19.31 -2.74 9.40
N ALA A 68 19.07 -4.00 9.76
CA ALA A 68 19.88 -5.13 9.30
C ALA A 68 19.66 -5.43 7.80
N GLU A 69 18.43 -5.27 7.31
CA GLU A 69 18.03 -5.73 5.97
C GLU A 69 17.91 -4.60 4.95
N SER A 70 17.91 -3.33 5.38
CA SER A 70 17.63 -2.17 4.51
C SER A 70 18.72 -1.11 4.52
N THR A 71 18.98 -0.52 3.36
CA THR A 71 19.78 0.69 3.18
C THR A 71 18.91 1.95 3.16
N ASN A 72 17.97 2.05 4.11
CA ASN A 72 17.04 3.17 4.25
C ASN A 72 16.00 3.30 3.12
N ILE A 73 15.36 2.21 2.71
CA ILE A 73 14.39 2.20 1.61
C ILE A 73 13.17 3.13 1.83
N PHE A 74 12.85 3.50 3.07
CA PHE A 74 11.76 4.43 3.39
C PHE A 74 12.20 5.90 3.52
N GLY A 75 13.49 6.20 3.40
CA GLY A 75 13.99 7.57 3.48
C GLY A 75 13.89 8.18 4.88
N VAL A 76 14.18 7.41 5.93
CA VAL A 76 14.32 7.90 7.31
C VAL A 76 15.35 9.04 7.33
N SER A 77 14.93 10.22 7.77
CA SER A 77 15.70 11.46 7.59
C SER A 77 16.99 11.51 8.41
N ASP A 78 16.98 10.95 9.62
CA ASP A 78 18.13 10.88 10.54
C ASP A 78 18.88 9.54 10.46
N TRP A 79 18.76 8.83 9.34
CA TRP A 79 19.27 7.46 9.18
C TRP A 79 20.73 7.27 9.58
N SER A 80 21.61 8.22 9.24
CA SER A 80 23.04 8.13 9.52
C SER A 80 23.34 7.98 11.01
N THR A 81 22.53 8.58 11.87
CA THR A 81 22.64 8.51 13.34
C THR A 81 21.76 7.41 13.91
N SER A 82 20.49 7.36 13.50
CA SER A 82 19.49 6.49 14.13
C SER A 82 19.75 5.01 13.89
N LYS A 83 20.35 4.62 12.76
CA LYS A 83 20.74 3.22 12.48
C LYS A 83 21.70 2.62 13.51
N ASN A 84 22.42 3.47 14.25
CA ASN A 84 23.35 3.02 15.31
C ASN A 84 22.64 2.84 16.65
N THR A 85 21.36 3.24 16.76
CA THR A 85 20.56 3.21 17.98
C THR A 85 19.44 2.17 17.84
N GLN A 86 19.83 0.90 17.89
CA GLN A 86 18.94 -0.23 17.60
C GLN A 86 17.84 -0.45 18.65
N GLU A 87 18.08 -0.07 19.90
CA GLU A 87 17.14 -0.28 21.01
C GLU A 87 16.05 0.80 21.10
N THR A 88 16.15 1.85 20.30
CA THR A 88 15.22 2.98 20.36
C THR A 88 14.70 3.29 18.96
N VAL A 89 13.40 3.08 18.77
CA VAL A 89 12.74 3.42 17.50
C VAL A 89 12.64 4.94 17.37
N PRO A 90 13.25 5.55 16.35
CA PRO A 90 13.23 6.99 16.17
C PRO A 90 11.87 7.46 15.64
N ASN A 91 11.50 8.71 15.95
CA ASN A 91 10.23 9.29 15.45
C ASN A 91 10.21 9.36 13.92
N THR A 92 11.35 9.65 13.32
CA THR A 92 11.57 9.73 11.87
C THR A 92 11.27 8.41 11.16
N PHE A 93 11.52 7.26 11.80
CA PHE A 93 11.13 5.95 11.26
C PHE A 93 9.62 5.75 11.29
N VAL A 94 8.96 6.14 12.39
CA VAL A 94 7.50 6.13 12.49
C VAL A 94 6.88 7.05 11.44
N ASP A 95 7.41 8.26 11.28
CA ASP A 95 6.96 9.21 10.28
C ASP A 95 7.20 8.67 8.86
N ALA A 96 8.32 7.98 8.61
CA ALA A 96 8.57 7.30 7.34
C ALA A 96 7.57 6.18 7.06
N CYS A 97 7.17 5.41 8.09
CA CYS A 97 6.08 4.44 7.97
C CYS A 97 4.74 5.09 7.61
N ASP A 98 4.45 6.26 8.17
CA ASP A 98 3.25 7.03 7.83
C ASP A 98 3.27 7.54 6.39
N THR A 99 4.42 7.92 5.84
CA THR A 99 4.50 8.32 4.42
C THR A 99 4.27 7.13 3.49
N GLN A 100 4.73 5.93 3.84
CA GLN A 100 4.51 4.72 3.03
C GLN A 100 3.01 4.45 2.81
N LEU A 101 2.15 4.74 3.79
CA LEU A 101 0.70 4.52 3.67
C LEU A 101 0.05 5.23 2.49
N THR A 102 0.64 6.35 2.04
CA THR A 102 0.14 7.16 0.92
C THR A 102 0.54 6.62 -0.45
N ILE A 103 1.49 5.68 -0.49
CA ILE A 103 1.98 5.09 -1.73
C ILE A 103 0.90 4.24 -2.37
N LYS A 104 0.69 4.45 -3.66
CA LYS A 104 -0.20 3.64 -4.49
C LYS A 104 0.49 2.35 -4.94
N VAL A 105 -0.24 1.25 -4.82
CA VAL A 105 0.17 -0.10 -5.24
C VAL A 105 -0.99 -0.81 -5.91
N GLU A 106 -0.66 -1.65 -6.90
CA GLU A 106 -1.66 -2.39 -7.68
C GLU A 106 -2.33 -3.50 -6.86
N ASN A 107 -1.59 -4.12 -5.94
CA ASN A 107 -2.05 -5.25 -5.14
C ASN A 107 -1.15 -5.51 -3.92
N LYS A 108 -1.54 -6.48 -3.08
CA LYS A 108 -0.81 -6.88 -1.86
C LYS A 108 0.49 -7.66 -2.11
N LEU A 109 0.76 -8.09 -3.34
CA LEU A 109 2.01 -8.76 -3.70
C LEU A 109 3.13 -7.76 -4.04
N ASP A 110 2.79 -6.49 -4.23
CA ASP A 110 3.73 -5.39 -4.45
C ASP A 110 4.76 -5.32 -3.32
N GLN A 111 6.03 -5.16 -3.69
CA GLN A 111 7.13 -5.13 -2.72
C GLN A 111 6.99 -3.97 -1.73
N LYS A 112 6.43 -2.83 -2.13
CA LYS A 112 6.20 -1.69 -1.23
C LYS A 112 5.17 -2.03 -0.16
N TYR A 113 4.09 -2.72 -0.54
CA TYR A 113 3.11 -3.23 0.41
C TYR A 113 3.75 -4.23 1.38
N LYS A 114 4.50 -5.22 0.85
CA LYS A 114 5.20 -6.21 1.67
C LYS A 114 6.18 -5.56 2.65
N ASN A 115 6.99 -4.61 2.18
CA ASN A 115 7.94 -3.88 3.02
C ASN A 115 7.22 -3.13 4.15
N TYR A 116 6.10 -2.46 3.85
CA TYR A 116 5.31 -1.78 4.87
C TYR A 116 4.81 -2.78 5.94
N ILE A 117 4.23 -3.91 5.53
CA ILE A 117 3.77 -4.94 6.47
C ILE A 117 4.94 -5.45 7.33
N THR A 118 6.07 -5.75 6.71
CA THR A 118 7.25 -6.30 7.39
C THR A 118 7.77 -5.35 8.46
N TYR A 119 7.95 -4.07 8.16
CA TYR A 119 8.71 -3.14 9.00
C TYR A 119 7.85 -2.15 9.79
N CYS A 120 6.64 -1.82 9.34
CA CYS A 120 5.78 -0.78 9.94
C CYS A 120 4.62 -1.34 10.77
N THR A 121 4.51 -2.66 10.91
CA THR A 121 3.49 -3.31 11.74
C THR A 121 4.14 -4.18 12.81
N THR A 122 3.57 -4.18 14.01
CA THR A 122 4.00 -5.01 15.15
C THR A 122 3.49 -6.46 15.05
N ALA A 123 2.98 -6.84 13.87
CA ALA A 123 2.44 -8.16 13.59
C ALA A 123 3.55 -9.18 13.30
#